data_AF-A0A956ML89-F1
#
_entry.id   AF-A0A956ML89-F1
#
_cell.length_a   1.000
_cell.length_b   1.000
_cell.length_c   1.000
_cell.angle_alpha   90.00
_cell.angle_beta   90.00
_cell.angle_gamma   90.00
#
_symmetry.space_group_name_H-M   'P 1'
#
loop_
_entity.id
_entity.type
_entity.pdbx_description
1 polymer ?
#
loop_
_entity_poly.entity_id
_entity_poly.type
_entity_poly.pdbx_seq_one_letter_code
_entity_poly.pdbx_strand_id
1 'polypeptide(L)'
;MPSLRSCVAVLALPVLAACAAADAGTTDWTPTDADWPVYGGDDGGRRWSALDGVTPENVADLTVAWTWETGDVPVPGPMRPIPGQDVRAGNFEVTPLAIGDTLYVSTPFNRV
;
A
#
# COMPACT_ATOMS: atom_id res chain seq x y z
N MET A 1 -43.92 6.31 55.64
CA MET A 1 -44.38 5.62 54.41
C MET A 1 -45.81 6.09 54.18
N PRO A 2 -46.13 6.85 53.11
CA PRO A 2 -45.99 6.41 51.72
C PRO A 2 -45.43 7.46 50.72
N SER A 3 -45.03 6.90 49.57
CA SER A 3 -44.84 7.40 48.20
C SER A 3 -45.05 8.88 47.84
N LEU A 4 -44.08 9.43 47.11
CA LEU A 4 -44.35 10.40 46.05
C LEU A 4 -43.80 9.84 44.73
N ARG A 5 -44.73 9.50 43.82
CA ARG A 5 -44.47 9.14 42.43
C ARG A 5 -44.45 10.42 41.58
N SER A 6 -43.38 10.56 40.81
CA SER A 6 -43.21 11.24 39.51
C SER A 6 -43.98 12.53 39.20
N CYS A 7 -43.22 13.59 38.94
CA CYS A 7 -43.45 14.49 37.79
C CYS A 7 -42.20 14.48 36.91
N VAL A 8 -42.33 13.92 35.72
CA VAL A 8 -41.31 13.96 34.66
C VAL A 8 -41.31 15.36 34.07
N ALA A 9 -40.15 16.03 34.09
CA ALA A 9 -39.89 17.17 33.22
C ALA A 9 -38.80 16.75 32.22
N VAL A 10 -39.25 16.43 31.01
CA VAL A 10 -38.40 16.23 29.84
C VAL A 10 -37.74 17.56 29.53
N LEU A 11 -36.44 17.68 29.84
CA LEU A 11 -35.59 18.72 29.28
C LEU A 11 -34.80 18.08 28.15
N ALA A 12 -35.25 18.36 26.93
CA ALA A 12 -34.58 17.98 25.70
C ALA A 12 -33.18 18.63 25.68
N LEU A 13 -32.12 17.82 25.80
CA LEU A 13 -30.77 18.27 25.47
C LEU A 13 -30.68 18.46 23.95
N PRO A 14 -30.19 19.60 23.45
CA PRO A 14 -29.82 19.69 22.04
C PRO A 14 -28.60 18.78 21.84
N VAL A 15 -28.77 17.68 21.12
CA VAL A 15 -27.66 16.91 20.58
C VAL A 15 -27.02 17.80 19.51
N LEU A 16 -25.99 18.55 19.92
CA LEU A 16 -25.08 19.18 18.98
C LEU A 16 -24.35 18.03 18.28
N ALA A 17 -24.84 17.66 17.10
CA ALA A 17 -24.13 16.76 16.20
C ALA A 17 -22.84 17.48 15.77
N ALA A 18 -21.76 17.24 16.51
CA ALA A 18 -20.41 17.50 16.04
C ALA A 18 -20.20 16.57 14.84
N CYS A 19 -20.43 17.10 13.64
CA CYS A 19 -19.85 16.52 12.44
C CYS A 19 -18.34 16.70 12.61
N ALA A 20 -17.67 15.71 13.20
CA ALA A 20 -16.24 15.57 13.01
C ALA A 20 -16.09 15.42 11.49
N ALA A 21 -15.66 16.48 10.82
CA ALA A 21 -15.08 16.34 9.50
C ALA A 21 -13.99 15.30 9.70
N ALA A 22 -14.24 14.08 9.23
CA ALA A 22 -13.18 13.12 9.05
C ALA A 22 -12.14 13.87 8.23
N ASP A 23 -10.98 14.11 8.81
CA ASP A 23 -9.80 14.55 8.09
C ASP A 23 -9.63 13.48 7.01
N ALA A 24 -10.13 13.76 5.80
CA ALA A 24 -9.79 12.99 4.63
C ALA A 24 -8.33 13.35 4.42
N GLY A 25 -7.45 12.69 5.18
CA GLY A 25 -6.04 12.95 5.18
C GLY A 25 -5.57 12.91 3.75
N THR A 26 -5.34 14.08 3.18
CA THR A 26 -4.47 14.20 2.04
C THR A 26 -3.13 13.77 2.59
N THR A 27 -2.73 12.53 2.30
CA THR A 27 -1.35 12.12 2.49
C THR A 27 -0.54 12.98 1.53
N ASP A 28 -0.16 14.17 2.00
CA ASP A 28 0.90 14.97 1.40
C ASP A 28 2.18 14.17 1.61
N TRP A 29 2.37 13.14 0.79
CA TRP A 29 3.59 12.37 0.79
C TRP A 29 4.72 13.33 0.43
N THR A 30 5.62 13.52 1.39
CA THR A 30 6.84 14.28 1.19
C THR A 30 7.91 13.26 0.84
N PRO A 31 8.50 13.32 -0.37
CA PRO A 31 9.57 12.42 -0.75
C PRO A 31 10.71 12.44 0.27
N THR A 32 11.18 11.26 0.62
CA THR A 32 12.33 11.06 1.50
C THR A 32 13.45 10.34 0.74
N ASP A 33 14.67 10.40 1.27
CA ASP A 33 15.81 9.65 0.72
C ASP A 33 15.66 8.12 0.85
N ALA A 34 14.66 7.66 1.61
CA ALA A 34 14.29 6.26 1.75
C ALA A 34 13.32 5.78 0.65
N ASP A 35 12.65 6.70 -0.06
CA ASP A 35 11.69 6.35 -1.09
C ASP A 35 12.36 5.92 -2.40
N TRP A 36 11.64 5.11 -3.19
CA TRP A 36 12.00 4.70 -4.54
C TRP A 36 10.81 4.91 -5.49
N PRO A 37 10.46 6.17 -5.82
CA PRO A 37 9.21 6.49 -6.53
C PRO A 37 9.26 6.24 -8.04
N VAL A 38 10.45 6.02 -8.61
CA VAL A 38 10.65 5.80 -10.05
C VAL A 38 11.55 4.59 -10.30
N TYR A 39 11.36 3.91 -11.43
CA TYR A 39 12.10 2.68 -11.78
C TYR A 39 13.63 2.78 -11.62
N GLY A 40 14.21 3.95 -11.94
CA GLY A 40 15.64 4.20 -11.89
C GLY A 40 16.18 4.74 -10.56
N GLY A 41 15.34 4.92 -9.54
CA GLY A 41 15.66 5.59 -8.27
C GLY A 41 15.60 7.12 -8.35
N ASP A 42 16.03 7.71 -9.46
CA ASP A 42 15.90 9.14 -9.78
C ASP A 42 15.81 9.37 -11.30
N ASP A 43 15.59 10.62 -11.71
CA ASP A 43 15.50 11.03 -13.12
C ASP A 43 16.75 10.69 -13.95
N GLY A 44 17.91 10.58 -13.31
CA GLY A 44 19.18 10.17 -13.93
C GLY A 44 19.38 8.66 -14.00
N GLY A 45 18.49 7.86 -13.38
CA GLY A 45 18.54 6.40 -13.39
C GLY A 45 19.74 5.81 -12.66
N ARG A 46 20.25 6.50 -11.63
CA ARG A 46 21.48 6.09 -10.92
C ARG A 46 21.37 4.75 -10.18
N ARG A 47 20.14 4.33 -9.82
CA ARG A 47 19.88 3.12 -9.03
C ARG A 47 20.72 3.08 -7.75
N TRP A 48 20.81 4.19 -7.04
CA TRP A 48 21.59 4.36 -5.82
C TRP A 48 20.69 4.84 -4.67
N SER A 49 20.90 4.31 -3.46
CA SER A 49 20.19 4.70 -2.24
C SER A 49 21.14 5.34 -1.25
N ALA A 50 20.67 6.37 -0.53
CA ALA A 50 21.41 7.02 0.55
C ALA A 50 21.32 6.27 1.88
N LEU A 51 20.51 5.21 1.97
CA LEU A 51 20.36 4.40 3.17
C LEU A 51 21.64 3.63 3.47
N ASP A 52 22.03 3.63 4.74
CA ASP A 52 23.27 3.03 5.26
C ASP A 52 23.02 1.94 6.33
N GLY A 53 21.75 1.54 6.52
CA GLY A 53 21.37 0.52 7.49
C GLY A 53 21.87 -0.90 7.17
N VAL A 54 22.21 -1.17 5.91
CA VAL A 54 22.83 -2.42 5.46
C VAL A 54 24.26 -2.14 5.01
N THR A 55 25.22 -2.81 5.63
CA THR A 55 26.67 -2.60 5.42
C THR A 55 27.38 -3.93 5.14
N PRO A 56 28.63 -3.92 4.62
CA PRO A 56 29.40 -5.13 4.44
C PRO A 56 29.58 -5.98 5.71
N GLU A 57 29.55 -5.35 6.89
CA GLU A 57 29.71 -6.00 8.18
C GLU A 57 28.44 -6.72 8.66
N ASN A 58 27.25 -6.25 8.28
CA ASN A 58 25.97 -6.81 8.77
C ASN A 58 25.15 -7.54 7.69
N VAL A 59 25.54 -7.50 6.42
CA VAL A 59 24.79 -8.13 5.31
C VAL A 59 24.60 -9.63 5.49
N ALA A 60 25.54 -10.28 6.19
CA ALA A 60 25.47 -11.72 6.50
C ALA A 60 24.35 -12.09 7.51
N ASP A 61 23.85 -11.12 8.26
CA ASP A 61 22.83 -11.32 9.30
C ASP A 61 21.40 -11.06 8.80
N LEU A 62 21.23 -10.67 7.53
CA LEU A 62 19.92 -10.41 6.95
C LEU A 62 19.07 -11.68 6.93
N THR A 63 17.82 -11.53 7.36
CA THR A 63 16.80 -12.58 7.32
C THR A 63 15.58 -12.09 6.58
N VAL A 64 14.77 -13.01 6.06
CA VAL A 64 13.53 -12.67 5.37
C VAL A 64 12.57 -12.03 6.38
N ALA A 65 12.24 -10.75 6.17
CA ALA A 65 11.29 -10.04 7.02
C ALA A 65 9.84 -10.44 6.74
N TRP A 66 9.50 -10.66 5.46
CA TRP A 66 8.19 -11.09 5.01
C TRP A 66 8.26 -11.69 3.60
N THR A 67 7.20 -12.38 3.21
CA THR A 67 7.01 -12.89 1.84
C THR A 67 5.57 -12.63 1.43
N TRP A 68 5.38 -12.32 0.15
CA TRP A 68 4.07 -12.12 -0.46
C TRP A 68 3.97 -12.94 -1.75
N GLU A 69 2.79 -13.49 -2.01
CA GLU A 69 2.50 -14.26 -3.22
C GLU A 69 1.45 -13.54 -4.07
N THR A 70 1.67 -13.46 -5.38
CA THR A 70 0.74 -12.78 -6.31
C THR A 70 -0.58 -13.53 -6.45
N GLY A 71 -0.59 -14.84 -6.19
CA GLY A 71 -1.71 -15.73 -6.47
C GLY A 71 -1.94 -15.97 -7.97
N ASP A 72 -1.04 -15.53 -8.84
CA ASP A 72 -1.18 -15.72 -10.29
C ASP A 72 -0.92 -17.17 -10.69
N VAL A 73 -1.74 -17.67 -11.62
CA VAL A 73 -1.63 -19.03 -12.14
C VAL A 73 -1.21 -18.97 -13.61
N PRO A 74 -0.23 -19.79 -14.05
CA PRO A 74 0.16 -19.86 -15.45
C PRO A 74 -1.03 -20.20 -16.36
N VAL A 75 -1.24 -19.39 -17.39
CA VAL A 75 -2.27 -19.65 -18.41
C VAL A 75 -1.57 -20.14 -19.68
N PRO A 76 -2.00 -21.27 -20.27
CA PRO A 76 -1.48 -21.74 -21.54
C PRO A 76 -1.95 -20.81 -22.67
N GLY A 77 -1.10 -20.58 -23.66
CA GLY A 77 -1.47 -19.74 -24.79
C GLY A 77 -0.27 -19.20 -25.57
N PRO A 78 -0.52 -18.54 -26.70
CA PRO A 78 0.51 -17.80 -27.42
C PRO A 78 1.04 -16.64 -26.56
N MET A 79 2.31 -16.29 -26.77
CA MET A 79 2.93 -15.10 -26.17
C MET A 79 2.37 -13.80 -26.75
N ARG A 80 1.84 -13.87 -27.98
CA ARG A 80 1.21 -12.74 -28.67
C ARG A 80 -0.30 -12.92 -28.66
N PRO A 81 -1.10 -11.83 -28.56
CA PRO A 81 -2.55 -11.91 -28.63
C PRO A 81 -3.02 -12.58 -29.93
N ILE A 82 -3.81 -13.65 -29.80
CA ILE A 82 -4.55 -14.28 -30.89
C ILE A 82 -6.04 -14.19 -30.52
N PRO A 83 -6.92 -13.65 -31.40
CA PRO A 83 -8.35 -13.54 -31.10
C PRO A 83 -8.95 -14.88 -30.67
N GLY A 84 -9.63 -14.89 -29.52
CA GLY A 84 -10.27 -16.08 -28.96
C GLY A 84 -9.34 -17.02 -28.18
N GLN A 85 -8.08 -16.65 -27.95
CA GLN A 85 -7.16 -17.40 -27.09
C GLN A 85 -6.67 -16.55 -25.92
N ASP A 86 -6.49 -17.19 -24.77
CA ASP A 86 -5.82 -16.56 -23.64
C ASP A 86 -4.34 -16.29 -23.98
N VAL A 87 -3.80 -15.20 -23.45
CA VAL A 87 -2.40 -14.84 -23.63
C VAL A 87 -1.59 -15.37 -22.47
N ARG A 88 -0.52 -16.10 -22.78
CA ARG A 88 0.44 -16.52 -21.76
C ARG A 88 1.23 -15.31 -21.28
N ALA A 89 1.20 -15.07 -19.97
CA ALA A 89 2.00 -14.03 -19.34
C ALA A 89 3.51 -14.34 -19.41
N GLY A 90 4.32 -13.28 -19.37
CA GLY A 90 5.78 -13.36 -19.34
C GLY A 90 6.32 -13.82 -17.99
N ASN A 91 7.64 -13.69 -17.83
CA ASN A 91 8.28 -13.88 -16.54
C ASN A 91 7.87 -12.76 -15.57
N PHE A 92 7.99 -13.02 -14.26
CA PHE A 92 7.85 -11.98 -13.25
C PHE A 92 9.14 -11.17 -13.16
N GLU A 93 9.09 -9.97 -13.75
CA GLU A 93 10.18 -9.01 -13.80
C GLU A 93 9.65 -7.68 -13.28
N VAL A 94 10.16 -7.23 -12.14
CA VAL A 94 9.69 -5.99 -11.51
C VAL A 94 10.81 -5.33 -10.72
N THR A 95 10.82 -4.01 -10.73
CA THR A 95 11.49 -3.19 -9.72
C THR A 95 10.37 -2.49 -8.94
N PRO A 96 10.08 -2.91 -7.71
CA PRO A 96 9.01 -2.32 -6.91
C PRO A 96 9.19 -0.82 -6.72
N LEU A 97 8.09 -0.08 -6.60
CA LEU A 97 8.13 1.32 -6.17
C LEU A 97 7.81 1.38 -4.67
N ALA A 98 8.70 2.00 -3.90
CA ALA A 98 8.50 2.23 -2.47
C ALA A 98 8.18 3.72 -2.28
N ILE A 99 6.98 4.04 -1.79
CA ILE A 99 6.50 5.42 -1.61
C ILE A 99 5.83 5.51 -0.24
N GLY A 100 6.47 6.20 0.70
CA GLY A 100 6.12 6.16 2.12
C GLY A 100 6.19 4.72 2.64
N ASP A 101 5.13 4.29 3.33
CA ASP A 101 5.03 2.93 3.88
C ASP A 101 4.41 1.91 2.89
N THR A 102 4.29 2.26 1.60
CA THR A 102 3.62 1.40 0.60
C THR A 102 4.58 0.91 -0.47
N LEU A 103 4.53 -0.39 -0.74
CA LEU A 103 5.24 -1.04 -1.84
C LEU A 103 4.25 -1.35 -2.99
N TYR A 104 4.56 -0.86 -4.18
CA TYR A 104 3.78 -1.11 -5.40
C TYR A 104 4.53 -2.07 -6.33
N VAL A 105 3.82 -3.09 -6.81
CA VAL A 105 4.37 -4.16 -7.64
C VAL A 105 3.39 -4.48 -8.76
N SER A 106 3.87 -4.59 -9.99
CA SER A 106 3.05 -5.10 -11.10
C SER A 106 3.27 -6.59 -11.32
N THR A 107 2.21 -7.37 -11.43
CA THR A 107 2.28 -8.79 -11.80
C THR A 107 2.49 -8.98 -13.31
N PRO A 108 2.89 -10.18 -13.78
CA PRO A 108 2.94 -10.52 -15.21
C PRO A 108 1.60 -10.34 -15.95
N PHE A 109 0.50 -10.26 -15.20
CA PHE A 109 -0.86 -10.05 -15.71
C PHE A 109 -1.30 -8.59 -15.67
N ASN A 110 -0.38 -7.63 -15.46
CA ASN A 110 -0.63 -6.19 -15.38
C ASN A 110 -1.60 -5.79 -14.23
N ARG A 111 -1.48 -6.45 -13.08
CA ARG A 111 -2.21 -6.10 -11.84
C ARG A 111 -1.28 -5.39 -10.87
N VAL A 112 -1.77 -4.38 -10.16
CA VAL A 112 -1.11 -3.63 -9.08
C VAL A 112 -1.96 -3.70 -7.82
#